data_AF-A0A166M6M1-F1
#
_entry.id   AF-A0A166M6M1-F1
#
_cell.length_a   1.000
_cell.length_b   1.000
_cell.length_c   1.000
_cell.angle_alpha   90.00
_cell.angle_beta   90.00
_cell.angle_gamma   90.00
#
_symmetry.space_group_name_H-M   'P 1'
#
loop_
_entity.id
_entity.type
_entity.pdbx_description
1 polymer ?
#
loop_
_entity_poly.entity_id
_entity_poly.type
_entity_poly.pdbx_seq_one_letter_code
_entity_poly.pdbx_strand_id
1 'polypeptide(L)'
;MCQIQIPTLSICFTTLLLMTACEAKVGGACQYINGAEQATVSHVDKSYVMLSNEHNQFETAHNLFSSPPIKGQKYTVHYQHISKGSCTPMLIESVRLETMP
;
A
#
# COMPACT_ATOMS: atom_id res chain seq x y z
N MET A 1 -14.22 -75.00 -34.23
CA MET A 1 -14.77 -73.99 -33.30
C MET A 1 -14.10 -72.66 -33.61
N CYS A 2 -14.90 -71.66 -33.98
CA CYS A 2 -14.45 -70.34 -34.43
C CYS A 2 -14.57 -69.37 -33.26
N GLN A 3 -13.54 -68.56 -32.98
CA GLN A 3 -13.56 -67.51 -31.97
C GLN A 3 -13.13 -66.20 -32.63
N ILE A 4 -14.11 -65.32 -32.82
CA ILE A 4 -13.94 -63.89 -33.11
C ILE A 4 -14.05 -63.18 -31.76
N GLN A 5 -13.02 -62.48 -31.33
CA GLN A 5 -13.12 -61.40 -30.34
C GLN A 5 -12.14 -60.27 -30.68
N ILE A 6 -12.68 -59.21 -31.27
CA ILE A 6 -12.21 -57.82 -31.18
C ILE A 6 -13.06 -57.24 -30.04
N PRO A 7 -12.52 -56.61 -28.97
CA PRO A 7 -11.90 -55.28 -29.03
C PRO A 7 -10.75 -55.15 -27.98
N THR A 8 -9.88 -54.16 -28.00
CA THR A 8 -10.15 -52.78 -27.64
C THR A 8 -8.98 -51.92 -28.11
N LEU A 9 -9.29 -51.07 -29.08
CA LEU A 9 -8.50 -49.91 -29.45
C LEU A 9 -8.39 -49.02 -28.19
N SER A 10 -7.29 -49.15 -27.43
CA SER A 10 -6.96 -48.22 -26.36
C SER A 10 -6.62 -46.88 -27.00
N ILE A 11 -7.65 -46.07 -27.20
CA ILE A 11 -7.55 -44.65 -27.46
C ILE A 11 -6.91 -44.05 -26.21
N CYS A 12 -5.57 -43.96 -26.21
CA CYS A 12 -4.85 -43.09 -25.30
C CYS A 12 -5.18 -41.64 -25.69
N PHE A 13 -6.35 -41.18 -25.25
CA PHE A 13 -6.65 -39.77 -25.08
C PHE A 13 -5.70 -39.25 -24.00
N THR A 14 -4.47 -38.91 -24.41
CA THR A 14 -3.59 -38.05 -23.62
C THR A 14 -4.22 -36.67 -23.65
N THR A 15 -5.21 -36.47 -22.77
CA THR A 15 -5.63 -35.14 -22.33
C THR A 15 -4.40 -34.45 -21.78
N LEU A 16 -3.77 -33.66 -22.64
CA LEU A 16 -2.73 -32.69 -22.31
C LEU A 16 -3.40 -31.64 -21.43
N LEU A 17 -3.52 -31.94 -20.14
CA LEU A 17 -3.88 -30.98 -19.11
C LEU A 17 -2.76 -29.94 -19.08
N LEU A 18 -2.95 -28.86 -19.84
CA LEU A 18 -2.29 -27.59 -19.59
C LEU A 18 -2.70 -27.14 -18.18
N MET A 19 -1.94 -27.61 -17.19
CA MET A 19 -1.88 -27.02 -15.87
C MET A 19 -1.21 -25.67 -16.04
N THR A 20 -1.97 -24.68 -16.49
CA THR A 20 -1.61 -23.28 -16.25
C THR A 20 -1.66 -23.10 -14.74
N ALA A 21 -0.51 -23.27 -14.09
CA ALA A 21 -0.31 -22.85 -12.72
C ALA A 21 -0.52 -21.33 -12.70
N CYS A 22 -1.77 -20.92 -12.50
CA CYS A 22 -2.10 -19.57 -12.16
C CYS A 22 -1.60 -19.40 -10.72
N GLU A 23 -0.31 -19.10 -10.57
CA GLU A 23 0.24 -18.64 -9.30
C GLU A 23 -0.50 -17.35 -8.97
N ALA A 24 -1.58 -17.47 -8.20
CA ALA A 24 -2.23 -16.34 -7.59
C ALA A 24 -1.14 -15.61 -6.79
N LYS A 25 -0.76 -14.41 -7.21
CA LYS A 25 0.10 -13.54 -6.41
C LYS A 25 -0.70 -13.13 -5.18
N VAL A 26 -0.66 -13.96 -4.15
CA VAL A 26 -1.21 -13.61 -2.84
C VAL A 26 -0.23 -12.62 -2.23
N GLY A 27 -0.63 -11.35 -2.16
CA GLY A 27 0.18 -10.32 -1.49
C GLY A 27 0.43 -10.72 -0.05
N GLY A 28 1.70 -10.88 0.33
CA GLY A 28 2.09 -11.17 1.72
C GLY A 28 1.82 -9.98 2.65
N ALA A 29 1.94 -10.22 3.96
CA ALA A 29 1.78 -9.17 4.97
C ALA A 29 2.78 -8.02 4.76
N CYS A 30 2.29 -6.79 4.88
CA CYS A 30 3.12 -5.60 4.77
C CYS A 30 3.77 -5.24 6.10
N GLN A 31 4.99 -4.74 6.02
CA GLN A 31 5.73 -4.23 7.16
C GLN A 31 5.90 -2.73 7.03
N TYR A 32 5.62 -2.04 8.13
CA TYR A 32 5.67 -0.59 8.22
C TYR A 32 6.69 -0.16 9.27
N ILE A 33 7.33 0.97 9.01
CA ILE A 33 8.26 1.62 9.94
C ILE A 33 7.74 3.04 10.22
N ASN A 34 7.77 3.42 11.50
CA ASN A 34 7.39 4.75 11.94
C ASN A 34 8.50 5.75 11.60
N GLY A 35 8.10 6.90 11.08
CA GLY A 35 8.97 8.04 10.79
C GLY A 35 8.38 9.33 11.35
N ALA A 36 9.23 10.34 11.46
CA ALA A 36 8.83 11.69 11.82
C ALA A 36 9.66 12.69 11.03
N GLU A 37 8.99 13.69 10.44
CA GLU A 37 9.64 14.76 9.69
C GLU A 37 9.03 16.11 10.03
N GLN A 38 9.84 17.16 9.96
CA GLN A 38 9.34 18.52 10.05
C GLN A 38 8.87 19.00 8.68
N ALA A 39 7.71 19.63 8.65
CA ALA A 39 7.17 20.25 7.44
C ALA A 39 6.38 21.52 7.79
N THR A 40 6.40 22.49 6.86
CA THR A 40 5.71 23.76 7.02
C THR A 40 4.36 23.70 6.31
N VAL A 41 3.30 24.19 6.93
CA VAL A 41 1.98 24.30 6.30
C VAL A 41 2.05 25.30 5.13
N SER A 42 1.99 24.82 3.90
CA SER A 42 2.05 25.65 2.70
C SER A 42 0.67 26.06 2.20
N HIS A 43 -0.36 25.24 2.44
CA HIS A 43 -1.73 25.52 2.03
C HIS A 43 -2.75 24.93 3.02
N VAL A 44 -3.87 25.63 3.22
CA VAL A 44 -5.01 25.17 4.03
C VAL A 44 -6.26 25.35 3.17
N ASP A 45 -6.88 24.24 2.79
CA ASP A 45 -8.18 24.19 2.12
C ASP A 45 -9.26 23.77 3.14
N LYS A 46 -10.53 23.73 2.72
CA LYS A 46 -11.64 23.23 3.53
C LYS A 46 -11.56 21.73 3.78
N SER A 47 -11.05 20.94 2.84
CA SER A 47 -11.01 19.47 2.97
C SER A 47 -9.64 18.91 3.32
N TYR A 48 -8.55 19.63 3.02
CA TYR A 48 -7.19 19.16 3.23
C TYR A 48 -6.24 20.28 3.65
N VAL A 49 -5.07 19.88 4.12
CA VAL A 49 -3.94 20.75 4.46
C VAL A 49 -2.70 20.22 3.75
N MET A 50 -1.94 21.10 3.13
CA MET A 50 -0.64 20.76 2.53
C MET A 50 0.48 21.16 3.48
N LEU A 51 1.35 20.22 3.81
CA LEU A 51 2.65 20.49 4.40
C LEU A 51 3.76 20.23 3.38
N SER A 52 4.84 20.99 3.47
CA SER A 52 6.00 20.80 2.61
C SER A 52 7.29 21.06 3.36
N ASN A 53 8.32 20.28 3.03
CA ASN A 53 9.70 20.55 3.39
C ASN A 53 10.56 20.59 2.11
N GLU A 54 11.89 20.57 2.24
CA GLU A 54 12.80 20.64 1.09
C GLU A 54 12.73 19.43 0.15
N HIS A 55 12.21 18.29 0.64
CA HIS A 55 12.25 17.01 -0.06
C HIS A 55 10.86 16.48 -0.42
N ASN A 56 9.85 16.80 0.38
CA ASN A 56 8.56 16.14 0.37
C ASN A 56 7.41 17.14 0.48
N GLN A 57 6.26 16.72 -0.04
CA GLN A 57 4.98 17.38 0.12
C GLN A 57 3.95 16.37 0.63
N PHE A 58 3.15 16.77 1.61
CA PHE A 58 2.19 15.93 2.31
C PHE A 58 0.81 16.56 2.24
N GLU A 59 -0.16 15.83 1.70
CA GLU A 59 -1.58 16.16 1.85
C GLU A 59 -2.14 15.40 3.04
N THR A 60 -2.83 16.11 3.93
CA THR A 60 -3.39 15.52 5.15
C THR A 60 -4.75 16.12 5.48
N ALA A 61 -5.57 15.33 6.18
CA ALA A 61 -6.88 15.76 6.65
C ALA A 61 -6.77 16.59 7.94
N HIS A 62 -7.72 17.51 8.13
CA HIS A 62 -7.76 18.41 9.30
C HIS A 62 -7.81 17.68 10.64
N ASN A 63 -8.45 16.51 10.69
CA ASN A 63 -8.60 15.72 11.92
C ASN A 63 -7.30 15.06 12.41
N LEU A 64 -6.23 15.09 11.61
CA LEU A 64 -4.92 14.55 12.01
C LEU A 64 -4.07 15.58 12.77
N PHE A 65 -4.50 16.84 12.83
CA PHE A 65 -3.80 17.89 13.58
C PHE A 65 -4.22 17.93 15.05
N SER A 66 -3.25 18.16 15.93
CA SER A 66 -3.52 18.40 17.36
C SER A 66 -4.14 19.78 17.65
N SER A 67 -4.08 20.69 16.69
CA SER A 67 -4.59 22.07 16.77
C SER A 67 -4.99 22.54 15.37
N PRO A 68 -5.83 23.58 15.22
CA PRO A 68 -6.13 24.14 13.90
C PRO A 68 -4.83 24.45 13.12
N PRO A 69 -4.71 24.02 11.85
CA PRO A 69 -3.51 24.20 11.05
C PRO A 69 -3.31 25.69 10.71
N ILE A 70 -2.09 26.19 10.90
CA ILE A 70 -1.74 27.60 10.65
C ILE A 70 -0.73 27.65 9.50
N LYS A 71 -1.10 28.35 8.42
CA LYS A 71 -0.23 28.55 7.25
C LYS A 71 1.09 29.21 7.65
N GLY A 72 2.20 28.68 7.15
CA GLY A 72 3.56 29.15 7.41
C GLY A 72 4.18 28.59 8.70
N GLN A 73 3.40 27.89 9.53
CA GLN A 73 3.91 27.30 10.76
C GLN A 73 4.45 25.89 10.51
N LYS A 74 5.48 25.53 11.27
CA LYS A 74 6.16 24.25 11.19
C LYS A 74 5.52 23.24 12.15
N TYR A 75 5.29 22.04 11.65
CA TYR A 75 4.72 20.92 12.39
C TYR A 75 5.61 19.69 12.22
N THR A 76 5.56 18.80 13.21
CA THR A 76 6.11 17.45 13.12
C THR A 76 5.03 16.52 12.58
N VAL A 77 5.31 15.91 11.42
CA VAL A 77 4.46 14.92 10.76
C VAL A 77 4.93 13.53 11.19
N HIS A 78 4.08 12.79 11.88
CA HIS A 78 4.30 11.39 12.21
C HIS A 78 3.64 10.50 11.16
N TYR A 79 4.40 9.57 10.61
CA TYR A 79 3.93 8.72 9.53
C TYR A 79 4.46 7.30 9.61
N GLN A 80 3.79 6.39 8.90
CA GLN A 80 4.27 5.05 8.62
C GLN A 80 4.64 4.95 7.15
N HIS A 81 5.81 4.37 6.86
CA HIS A 81 6.19 4.03 5.49
C HIS A 81 6.45 2.53 5.36
N ILE A 82 6.17 1.98 4.17
CA ILE A 82 6.37 0.56 3.91
C ILE A 82 7.86 0.22 3.81
N SER A 83 8.28 -0.83 4.51
CA SER A 83 9.64 -1.38 4.41
C SER A 83 9.67 -2.70 3.65
N LYS A 84 8.56 -3.45 3.66
CA LYS A 84 8.42 -4.72 2.94
C LYS A 84 6.97 -4.93 2.49
N GLY A 85 6.80 -5.47 1.28
CA GLY A 85 5.51 -5.72 0.65
C GLY A 85 5.18 -4.68 -0.42
N SER A 86 3.91 -4.61 -0.83
CA SER A 86 3.42 -3.71 -1.89
C SER A 86 2.12 -2.99 -1.50
N CYS A 87 1.93 -2.71 -0.21
CA CYS A 87 0.82 -1.91 0.32
C CYS A 87 1.02 -0.39 0.09
N THR A 88 0.05 0.40 0.54
CA THR A 88 0.09 1.87 0.52
C THR A 88 1.42 2.38 1.08
N PRO A 89 2.22 3.14 0.30
CA PRO A 89 3.61 3.45 0.65
C PRO A 89 3.80 4.33 1.88
N MET A 90 2.90 5.29 2.12
CA MET A 90 2.98 6.23 3.24
C MET A 90 1.60 6.49 3.83
N LEU A 91 1.50 6.47 5.16
CA LEU A 91 0.30 6.78 5.93
C LEU A 91 0.63 7.84 6.98
N ILE A 92 -0.04 8.98 6.95
CA ILE A 92 0.12 10.02 7.97
C ILE A 92 -0.75 9.65 9.17
N GLU A 93 -0.15 9.60 10.35
CA GLU A 93 -0.83 9.22 11.60
C GLU A 93 -1.24 10.44 12.42
N SER A 94 -0.36 11.44 12.51
CA SER A 94 -0.65 12.67 13.23
C SER A 94 0.27 13.81 12.82
N VAL A 95 -0.21 15.03 13.04
CA VAL A 95 0.54 16.27 12.78
C VAL A 95 0.49 17.14 14.03
N ARG A 96 1.65 17.41 14.61
CA ARG A 96 1.77 18.07 15.93
C ARG A 96 2.53 19.37 15.83
N LEU A 97 2.02 20.37 16.54
CA LEU A 97 2.70 21.65 16.63
C LEU A 97 3.93 21.52 17.53
N GLU A 98 5.09 21.92 17.03
CA GLU A 98 6.31 22.00 17.82
C GLU A 98 6.20 23.23 18.73
N THR A 99 5.82 23.02 20.00
CA THR A 99 6.03 24.04 21.03
C THR A 99 7.52 24.15 21.26
N MET A 100 8.15 25.21 20.73
CA MET A 100 9.48 25.59 21.18
C MET A 100 9.44 25.79 22.70
N PRO A 101 10.35 25.16 23.46
CA PRO A 101 10.48 25.39 24.89
C PRO A 101 10.91 26.83 25.21
#